data_AF-A0A847MH64-F1
#
_entry.id   AF-A0A847MH64-F1
#
_cell.length_a   1.000
_cell.length_b   1.000
_cell.length_c   1.000
_cell.angle_alpha   90.00
_cell.angle_beta   90.00
_cell.angle_gamma   90.00
#
_symmetry.space_group_name_H-M   'P 1'
#
loop_
_entity.id
_entity.type
_entity.pdbx_description
1 polymer ?
#
loop_
_entity_poly.entity_id
_entity_poly.type
_entity_poly.pdbx_seq_one_letter_code
_entity_poly.pdbx_strand_id
1 'polypeptide(L)'
;MTERLGNGLGDSLGLSLTYSASKVVNAVEFVISDRDKEFLRTLAKKVAEIASRPIESEKRKLWYQHNDLEDTRPLVFCDPENGWYEIIPHDQLLCKGDLARIWEFKLRKEIFWGEKMGDDRVIEPIFKIQYVFQEINRG
;
A
#
# COMPACT_ATOMS: atom_id res chain seq x y z
N MET A 1 20.31 -12.48 -2.22
CA MET A 1 19.06 -11.74 -2.54
C MET A 1 18.27 -11.68 -1.24
N THR A 2 18.18 -10.51 -0.62
CA THR A 2 17.60 -10.36 0.73
C THR A 2 16.08 -10.55 0.69
N GLU A 3 15.51 -11.37 1.58
CA GLU A 3 14.07 -11.58 1.67
C GLU A 3 13.36 -10.28 2.09
N ARG A 4 12.83 -9.55 1.11
CA ARG A 4 12.20 -8.24 1.31
C ARG A 4 10.82 -8.30 1.97
N LEU A 5 10.00 -9.27 1.59
CA LEU A 5 8.67 -9.53 2.17
C LEU A 5 8.55 -10.94 2.79
N GLY A 6 9.66 -11.69 2.87
CA GLY A 6 9.63 -13.15 3.12
C GLY A 6 9.14 -13.93 1.89
N ASN A 7 9.47 -15.22 1.81
CA ASN A 7 9.02 -16.15 0.75
C ASN A 7 9.31 -15.66 -0.69
N GLY A 8 10.30 -14.78 -0.90
CA GLY A 8 10.62 -14.24 -2.22
C GLY A 8 9.59 -13.28 -2.83
N LEU A 9 8.63 -12.77 -2.04
CA LEU A 9 7.52 -11.94 -2.53
C LEU A 9 7.87 -10.48 -2.85
N GLY A 10 9.01 -10.00 -2.37
CA GLY A 10 9.42 -8.62 -2.61
C GLY A 10 9.93 -8.42 -4.03
N ASP A 11 9.54 -7.31 -4.65
CA ASP A 11 10.07 -6.94 -5.95
C ASP A 11 11.55 -6.54 -5.82
N SER A 12 12.33 -6.61 -6.91
CA SER A 12 13.74 -6.18 -6.91
C SER A 12 13.89 -4.66 -7.10
N LEU A 13 12.81 -3.96 -7.51
CA LEU A 13 12.86 -2.57 -7.94
C LEU A 13 12.29 -1.59 -6.91
N GLY A 14 11.65 -2.05 -5.83
CA GLY A 14 11.02 -1.18 -4.83
C GLY A 14 9.76 -0.49 -5.32
N LEU A 15 9.31 -0.85 -6.53
CA LEU A 15 8.11 -0.35 -7.14
C LEU A 15 6.94 -1.09 -6.50
N SER A 16 5.99 -0.31 -6.00
CA SER A 16 4.75 -0.83 -5.44
C SER A 16 4.15 -1.91 -6.34
N LEU A 17 3.51 -2.90 -5.72
CA LEU A 17 2.84 -4.09 -6.27
C LEU A 17 2.10 -3.94 -7.61
N THR A 18 1.74 -2.73 -8.03
CA THR A 18 1.11 -2.43 -9.32
C THR A 18 1.89 -2.93 -10.53
N TYR A 19 3.23 -2.88 -10.54
CA TYR A 19 4.00 -3.25 -11.73
C TYR A 19 4.33 -4.75 -11.82
N SER A 20 4.48 -5.42 -10.68
CA SER A 20 4.79 -6.86 -10.59
C SER A 20 3.55 -7.73 -10.32
N ALA A 21 2.35 -7.13 -10.29
CA ALA A 21 1.09 -7.81 -9.96
C ALA A 21 0.90 -9.10 -10.75
N SER A 22 1.16 -9.11 -12.06
CA SER A 22 1.02 -10.33 -12.88
C SER A 22 1.95 -11.48 -12.44
N LYS A 23 3.21 -11.18 -12.08
CA LYS A 23 4.17 -12.18 -11.60
C LYS A 23 3.82 -12.67 -10.20
N VAL A 24 3.28 -11.79 -9.35
CA VAL A 24 2.93 -12.12 -7.96
C VAL A 24 1.59 -12.86 -7.92
N VAL A 25 0.54 -12.35 -8.57
CA VAL A 25 -0.83 -12.91 -8.57
C VAL A 25 -0.85 -14.35 -9.10
N ASN A 26 -0.04 -14.70 -10.09
CA ASN A 26 0.03 -16.09 -10.59
C ASN A 26 0.94 -17.01 -9.76
N ALA A 27 1.77 -16.46 -8.86
CA ALA A 27 2.79 -17.20 -8.12
C ALA A 27 2.54 -17.29 -6.62
N VAL A 28 1.51 -16.60 -6.09
CA VAL A 28 1.18 -16.59 -4.66
C VAL A 28 -0.07 -17.41 -4.36
N GLU A 29 -0.09 -18.00 -3.18
CA GLU A 29 -1.28 -18.66 -2.67
C GLU A 29 -2.34 -17.62 -2.25
N PHE A 30 -3.57 -17.76 -2.76
CA PHE A 30 -4.70 -16.87 -2.46
C PHE A 30 -5.41 -17.20 -1.13
N VAL A 31 -4.70 -17.82 -0.19
CA VAL A 31 -5.26 -18.21 1.10
C VAL A 31 -5.04 -17.07 2.10
N ILE A 32 -6.14 -16.61 2.71
CA ILE A 32 -6.10 -15.66 3.82
C ILE A 32 -6.72 -16.34 5.03
N SER A 33 -5.90 -16.66 6.03
CA SER A 33 -6.34 -17.27 7.28
C SER A 33 -7.24 -16.31 8.08
N ASP A 34 -8.04 -16.82 9.02
CA ASP A 34 -8.89 -15.94 9.85
C ASP A 34 -8.05 -15.00 10.73
N ARG A 35 -6.89 -15.45 11.19
CA ARG A 35 -5.90 -14.62 11.88
C ARG A 35 -5.42 -13.47 10.99
N ASP A 36 -5.07 -13.77 9.74
CA ASP A 36 -4.61 -12.75 8.79
C ASP A 36 -5.74 -11.73 8.50
N LYS A 37 -6.99 -12.19 8.33
CA LYS A 37 -8.15 -11.31 8.13
C LYS A 37 -8.33 -10.34 9.28
N GLU A 38 -8.23 -10.82 10.53
CA GLU A 38 -8.36 -9.98 11.72
C GLU A 38 -7.28 -8.90 11.77
N PHE A 39 -6.03 -9.29 11.47
CA PHE A 39 -4.92 -8.36 11.46
C PHE A 39 -5.06 -7.29 10.36
N LEU A 40 -5.41 -7.71 9.13
CA LEU A 40 -5.63 -6.80 8.01
C LEU A 40 -6.79 -5.84 8.27
N ARG A 41 -7.88 -6.29 8.90
CA ARG A 41 -8.99 -5.41 9.30
C ARG A 41 -8.56 -4.36 10.31
N THR A 42 -7.70 -4.71 11.26
CA THR A 42 -7.16 -3.76 12.24
C THR A 42 -6.35 -2.67 11.54
N LEU A 43 -5.46 -3.05 10.61
CA LEU A 43 -4.69 -2.08 9.84
C LEU A 43 -5.57 -1.21 8.92
N ALA A 44 -6.57 -1.80 8.26
CA ALA A 44 -7.50 -1.08 7.40
C ALA A 44 -8.33 -0.05 8.18
N LYS A 45 -8.79 -0.38 9.40
CA LYS A 45 -9.44 0.57 10.30
C LYS A 45 -8.53 1.76 10.61
N LYS A 46 -7.26 1.48 10.92
CA LYS A 46 -6.27 2.53 11.20
C LYS A 46 -6.05 3.45 10.00
N VAL A 47 -5.97 2.91 8.78
CA VAL A 47 -5.90 3.72 7.55
C VAL A 47 -7.15 4.59 7.39
N ALA A 48 -8.35 4.04 7.64
CA ALA A 48 -9.60 4.79 7.56
C ALA A 48 -9.68 5.93 8.60
N GLU A 49 -9.18 5.71 9.82
CA GLU A 49 -9.06 6.73 10.87
C GLU A 49 -8.10 7.86 10.45
N ILE A 50 -6.96 7.52 9.85
CA ILE A 50 -5.98 8.49 9.35
C ILE A 50 -6.58 9.29 8.19
N ALA A 51 -7.26 8.62 7.26
CA ALA A 51 -7.88 9.21 6.08
C ALA A 51 -9.05 10.17 6.42
N SER A 52 -9.67 10.02 7.58
CA SER A 52 -10.78 10.86 8.02
C SER A 52 -10.34 12.14 8.74
N ARG A 53 -9.03 12.34 8.97
CA ARG A 53 -8.51 13.55 9.60
C ARG A 53 -8.77 14.78 8.72
N PRO A 54 -9.11 15.95 9.29
CA PRO A 54 -9.35 17.18 8.52
C PRO A 54 -8.19 17.56 7.59
N ILE A 55 -6.94 17.32 8.02
CA ILE A 55 -5.73 17.61 7.23
C ILE A 55 -5.70 16.87 5.88
N GLU A 56 -6.31 15.69 5.76
CA GLU A 56 -6.35 14.96 4.48
C GLU A 56 -7.26 15.64 3.46
N SER A 57 -8.31 16.33 3.92
CA SER A 57 -9.14 17.18 3.07
C SER A 57 -8.39 18.43 2.63
N GLU A 58 -7.64 19.05 3.54
CA GLU A 58 -6.79 20.22 3.24
C GLU A 58 -5.70 19.88 2.22
N LYS A 59 -4.97 18.77 2.42
CA LYS A 59 -3.99 18.27 1.46
C LYS A 59 -4.61 18.02 0.09
N ARG A 60 -5.79 17.39 0.04
CA ARG A 60 -6.51 17.15 -1.22
C ARG A 60 -6.84 18.44 -1.95
N LYS A 61 -7.32 19.46 -1.23
CA LYS A 61 -7.56 20.78 -1.80
C LYS A 61 -6.27 21.38 -2.37
N LEU A 62 -5.17 21.34 -1.61
CA LEU A 62 -3.87 21.84 -2.08
C LEU A 62 -3.42 21.14 -3.36
N TRP A 63 -3.59 19.81 -3.46
CA TRP A 63 -3.27 19.07 -4.68
C TRP A 63 -4.14 19.48 -5.87
N TYR A 64 -5.44 19.71 -5.67
CA TYR A 64 -6.30 20.22 -6.76
C TYR A 64 -5.85 21.60 -7.23
N GLN A 65 -5.61 22.53 -6.30
CA GLN A 65 -5.13 23.87 -6.62
C GLN A 65 -3.78 23.85 -7.36
N HIS A 66 -2.86 22.99 -6.90
CA HIS A 66 -1.58 22.78 -7.57
C HIS A 66 -1.76 22.31 -9.02
N ASN A 67 -2.65 21.35 -9.25
CA ASN A 67 -2.95 20.82 -10.59
C ASN A 67 -3.69 21.83 -11.47
N ASP A 68 -4.44 22.76 -10.86
CA ASP A 68 -5.09 23.90 -11.54
C ASP A 68 -4.12 25.08 -11.76
N LEU A 69 -2.83 24.92 -11.45
CA LEU A 69 -1.76 25.93 -11.59
C LEU A 69 -1.99 27.18 -10.73
N GLU A 70 -2.73 27.05 -9.62
CA GLU A 70 -2.90 28.12 -8.65
C GLU A 70 -1.65 28.32 -7.79
N ASP A 71 -1.38 29.57 -7.41
CA ASP A 71 -0.28 29.90 -6.51
C ASP A 71 -0.57 29.43 -5.08
N THR A 72 0.16 28.42 -4.64
CA THR A 72 0.06 27.80 -3.31
C THR A 72 1.47 27.57 -2.76
N ARG A 73 1.58 27.20 -1.47
CA ARG A 73 2.89 26.74 -0.97
C ARG A 73 3.36 25.51 -1.77
N PRO A 74 4.66 25.25 -1.88
CA PRO A 74 5.14 24.00 -2.47
C PRO A 74 4.55 22.78 -1.75
N LEU A 75 4.12 21.79 -2.54
CA LEU A 75 3.72 20.49 -2.03
C LEU A 75 4.92 19.54 -2.04
N VAL A 76 5.06 18.74 -1.00
CA VAL A 76 6.10 17.73 -0.86
C VAL A 76 5.50 16.34 -0.95
N PHE A 77 6.07 15.48 -1.78
CA PHE A 77 5.71 14.07 -1.88
C PHE A 77 6.96 13.22 -1.67
N CYS A 78 6.90 12.31 -0.69
CA CYS A 78 8.02 11.45 -0.34
C CYS A 78 7.66 9.99 -0.62
N ASP A 79 8.33 9.36 -1.59
CA ASP A 79 8.27 7.92 -1.79
C ASP A 79 9.65 7.27 -1.54
N PRO A 80 9.81 6.52 -0.44
CA PRO A 80 11.02 5.74 -0.15
C PRO A 80 11.39 4.69 -1.20
N GLU A 81 10.48 4.28 -2.11
CA GLU A 81 10.71 3.23 -3.10
C GLU A 81 11.29 1.94 -2.46
N ASN A 82 12.54 1.57 -2.76
CA ASN A 82 13.23 0.43 -2.16
C ASN A 82 13.44 0.56 -0.65
N GLY A 83 13.51 1.78 -0.13
CA GLY A 83 13.66 2.06 1.30
C GLY A 83 12.47 1.58 2.15
N TRP A 84 11.33 1.27 1.54
CA TRP A 84 10.19 0.69 2.27
C TRP A 84 10.53 -0.61 2.99
N TYR A 85 11.47 -1.40 2.46
CA TYR A 85 11.90 -2.65 3.08
C TYR A 85 12.83 -2.44 4.29
N GLU A 86 13.40 -1.24 4.44
CA GLU A 86 14.17 -0.84 5.63
C GLU A 86 13.24 -0.25 6.71
N ILE A 87 12.21 0.49 6.28
CA ILE A 87 11.21 1.08 7.18
C ILE A 87 10.26 0.02 7.74
N ILE A 88 9.86 -0.94 6.90
CA ILE A 88 8.99 -2.07 7.27
C ILE A 88 9.72 -3.37 6.88
N PRO A 89 10.67 -3.84 7.70
CA PRO A 89 11.35 -5.10 7.47
C PRO A 89 10.40 -6.30 7.47
N HIS A 90 10.77 -7.36 6.75
CA HIS A 90 9.93 -8.55 6.55
C HIS A 90 9.52 -9.27 7.84
N ASP A 91 10.34 -9.18 8.89
CA ASP A 91 10.12 -9.81 10.20
C ASP A 91 9.07 -9.06 11.04
N GLN A 92 8.78 -7.79 10.72
CA GLN A 92 7.67 -7.04 11.30
C GLN A 92 6.31 -7.44 10.75
N LEU A 93 6.28 -8.15 9.61
CA LEU A 93 5.03 -8.60 8.99
C LEU A 93 4.49 -9.83 9.74
N LEU A 94 3.30 -9.68 10.30
CA LEU A 94 2.65 -10.69 11.14
C LEU A 94 1.82 -11.70 10.33
N CYS A 95 1.35 -11.29 9.15
CA CYS A 95 0.60 -12.17 8.28
C CYS A 95 1.45 -13.34 7.79
N LYS A 96 0.81 -14.49 7.57
CA LYS A 96 1.49 -15.70 7.10
C LYS A 96 1.23 -16.01 5.64
N GLY A 97 0.00 -15.86 5.16
CA GLY A 97 -0.31 -16.04 3.74
C GLY A 97 0.39 -14.99 2.87
N ASP A 98 0.89 -15.40 1.71
CA ASP A 98 1.68 -14.52 0.83
C ASP A 98 0.90 -13.27 0.40
N LEU A 99 -0.34 -13.45 -0.05
CA LEU A 99 -1.23 -12.34 -0.39
C LEU A 99 -1.53 -11.45 0.83
N ALA A 100 -1.71 -12.04 2.01
CA ALA A 100 -1.98 -11.30 3.22
C ALA A 100 -0.78 -10.44 3.64
N ARG A 101 0.45 -10.95 3.53
CA ARG A 101 1.70 -10.20 3.80
C ARG A 101 1.86 -9.02 2.85
N ILE A 102 1.52 -9.22 1.59
CA ILE A 102 1.50 -8.19 0.56
C ILE A 102 0.53 -7.05 0.94
N TRP A 103 -0.69 -7.40 1.36
CA TRP A 103 -1.69 -6.41 1.80
C TRP A 103 -1.31 -5.74 3.11
N GLU A 104 -0.74 -6.49 4.05
CA GLU A 104 -0.21 -5.97 5.31
C GLU A 104 0.85 -4.90 5.05
N PHE A 105 1.84 -5.21 4.21
CA PHE A 105 2.90 -4.27 3.85
C PHE A 105 2.32 -3.00 3.22
N LYS A 106 1.35 -3.15 2.29
CA LYS A 106 0.65 -2.01 1.69
C LYS A 106 -0.03 -1.14 2.74
N LEU A 107 -0.81 -1.72 3.65
CA LEU A 107 -1.52 -0.97 4.70
C LEU A 107 -0.55 -0.29 5.68
N ARG A 108 0.55 -0.95 6.04
CA ARG A 108 1.59 -0.36 6.89
C ARG A 108 2.26 0.85 6.23
N LYS A 109 2.48 0.83 4.92
CA LYS A 109 2.97 2.01 4.18
C LYS A 109 1.99 3.18 4.26
N GLU A 110 0.70 2.93 4.06
CA GLU A 110 -0.34 3.97 4.21
C GLU A 110 -0.33 4.59 5.62
N ILE A 111 -0.20 3.74 6.65
CA ILE A 111 -0.10 4.21 8.04
C ILE A 111 1.18 5.04 8.25
N PHE A 112 2.32 4.57 7.75
CA PHE A 112 3.59 5.30 7.89
C PHE A 112 3.56 6.66 7.18
N TRP A 113 3.03 6.72 5.95
CA TRP A 113 2.78 7.98 5.26
C TRP A 113 1.91 8.92 6.10
N GLY A 114 0.80 8.41 6.64
CA GLY A 114 -0.14 9.21 7.42
C GLY A 114 0.39 9.70 8.77
N GLU A 115 1.26 8.95 9.42
CA GLU A 115 1.68 9.24 10.81
C GLU A 115 3.10 9.77 10.96
N LYS A 116 4.01 9.43 10.02
CA LYS A 116 5.45 9.63 10.21
C LYS A 116 6.14 10.37 9.06
N MET A 117 5.65 10.25 7.83
CA MET A 117 6.35 10.83 6.67
C MET A 117 6.38 12.36 6.70
N GLY A 118 5.30 12.99 7.16
CA GLY A 118 5.22 14.45 7.25
C GLY A 118 5.15 15.14 5.87
N ASP A 119 4.73 14.42 4.84
CA ASP A 119 4.56 14.93 3.48
C ASP A 119 3.10 15.33 3.19
N ASP A 120 2.86 15.83 1.98
CA ASP A 120 1.54 16.26 1.50
C ASP A 120 0.75 15.13 0.83
N ARG A 121 1.24 13.90 0.85
CA ARG A 121 0.49 12.76 0.34
C ARG A 121 -0.83 12.63 1.10
N VAL A 122 -1.91 12.52 0.34
CA VAL A 122 -3.27 12.32 0.88
C VAL A 122 -3.45 10.84 1.20
N ILE A 123 -3.87 10.53 2.42
CA ILE A 123 -4.31 9.19 2.80
C ILE A 123 -5.79 9.05 2.48
N GLU A 124 -6.15 8.02 1.72
CA GLU A 124 -7.52 7.79 1.25
C GLU A 124 -8.14 6.56 1.92
N PRO A 125 -9.47 6.53 2.17
CA PRO A 125 -10.15 5.36 2.71
C PRO A 125 -10.44 4.33 1.60
N ILE A 126 -9.51 4.14 0.67
CA ILE A 126 -9.67 3.31 -0.53
C ILE A 126 -8.55 2.27 -0.57
N PHE A 127 -8.93 0.98 -0.55
CA PHE A 127 -8.00 -0.12 -0.73
C PHE A 127 -8.11 -0.70 -2.14
N LYS A 128 -7.23 -0.25 -3.04
CA LYS A 128 -7.19 -0.76 -4.43
C LYS A 128 -6.68 -2.21 -4.47
N ILE A 129 -7.43 -3.09 -5.10
CA ILE A 129 -7.05 -4.49 -5.39
C ILE A 129 -6.76 -4.65 -6.88
N GLN A 130 -6.04 -5.71 -7.25
CA GLN A 130 -5.77 -6.02 -8.65
C GLN A 130 -7.01 -6.57 -9.34
N TYR A 131 -7.17 -6.22 -10.60
CA TYR A 131 -8.22 -6.80 -11.44
C TYR A 131 -7.87 -8.26 -11.75
N VAL A 132 -8.82 -9.16 -11.51
CA VAL A 132 -8.68 -10.60 -11.80
C VAL A 132 -9.80 -10.98 -12.74
N PHE A 133 -9.45 -11.64 -13.85
CA PHE A 133 -10.41 -12.17 -14.81
C PHE A 133 -9.99 -13.58 -15.21
N GLN A 134 -10.97 -14.39 -15.59
CA GLN A 134 -10.76 -15.67 -16.25
C GLN A 134 -11.39 -15.57 -17.63
N GLU A 135 -10.57 -15.73 -18.67
CA GLU A 135 -11.09 -15.86 -20.02
C GLU A 135 -11.68 -17.27 -20.17
N ILE A 136 -12.94 -17.33 -20.61
CA ILE A 136 -13.60 -18.57 -20.98
C ILE A 136 -13.80 -18.56 -22.49
N ASN A 137 -13.38 -19.62 -23.17
CA ASN A 137 -13.71 -19.80 -24.58
C ASN A 137 -15.24 -19.85 -24.71
N ARG A 138 -15.82 -18.89 -25.43
CA ARG A 138 -17.14 -19.11 -26.02
C ARG A 138 -16.92 -20.10 -27.15
N GLY A 139 -17.60 -21.25 -27.05
CA GLY A 139 -17.42 -22.40 -27.93
C GLY A 139 -17.49 -22.10 -29.42
#